data_AF-A0A931GHH4-F1
#
_entry.id   AF-A0A931GHH4-F1
#
_cell.length_a   1.000
_cell.length_b   1.000
_cell.length_c   1.000
_cell.angle_alpha   90.00
_cell.angle_beta   90.00
_cell.angle_gamma   90.00
#
_symmetry.space_group_name_H-M   'P 1'
#
loop_
_entity.id
_entity.type
_entity.pdbx_description
1 polymer ?
#
loop_
_entity_poly.entity_id
_entity_poly.type
_entity_poly.pdbx_seq_one_letter_code
_entity_poly.pdbx_strand_id
1 'polypeptide(L)'
;MNELKNTTMLWKRMNYSAQNGRVKKTAGLSQLKSSLNHSLRTVIKKELEFNQDLSHRNFIIHNNKMIRLDSLTLEDRQSLVNEIMSSVQGDIGTHEDLSKLKDDRSKYAYKLKKLLSKADEPEALKTLITGVLEAQDSTLSLSLVDQVDSIGVKRANDKKKAIGTYIELHNEIIAAGNNSLHKSKTVVQECFFKFPTRNNINEVKPVDYLRIIHDFHKKHLPEYEIKTCVFHGDEVLSKDQINNGVHPHIFISGKNSKTGQYDLVQAQLDLVNRYLKSKGETEIKNNSFKASQKIGETYQRLVYEYVNKRLKEFGYNIEASVHEKTKEHKEKLKAIARDAHKAKIMRGFNLLSQTQSAITNANKEMQEIKPILEEKRIDNKLLQEQNESIKTEINANAKTLKKQAKQIEGGTEKLKILDDRYRKTLNNYEKLEDAIKKSNETYQAIQDVDVAIDAIAFLNSERRDIRLAFNTYKEKNMEALKKMTRKERIDFLEASSERLKREHLSDLVSTNLSLGEKTSLIIHDATQAVKSTVNTVRRRMSGP
;
A
#
# COMPACT_ATOMS: atom_id res chain seq x y z
N MET A 1 14.88 8.91 -11.74
CA MET A 1 14.73 8.47 -13.15
C MET A 1 14.85 6.95 -13.15
N ASN A 2 13.82 6.21 -13.56
CA ASN A 2 13.90 4.74 -13.60
C ASN A 2 14.87 4.32 -14.71
N GLU A 3 15.85 3.48 -14.41
CA GLU A 3 16.80 2.92 -15.39
C GLU A 3 16.08 2.11 -16.49
N LEU A 4 16.68 2.08 -17.69
CA LEU A 4 16.19 1.28 -18.82
C LEU A 4 16.37 -0.21 -18.51
N LYS A 5 15.26 -0.95 -18.48
CA LYS A 5 15.27 -2.40 -18.25
C LYS A 5 15.47 -3.15 -19.57
N ASN A 6 16.66 -3.73 -19.76
CA ASN A 6 16.91 -4.68 -20.83
C ASN A 6 16.35 -6.06 -20.47
N THR A 7 15.51 -6.63 -21.32
CA THR A 7 14.79 -7.88 -21.05
C THR A 7 14.77 -8.80 -22.26
N THR A 8 14.73 -10.11 -22.05
CA THR A 8 14.47 -11.05 -23.15
C THR A 8 12.97 -11.17 -23.38
N MET A 9 12.52 -11.30 -24.63
CA MET A 9 11.14 -11.64 -24.97
C MET A 9 11.09 -12.98 -25.70
N LEU A 10 9.96 -13.68 -25.63
CA LEU A 10 9.64 -14.82 -26.49
C LEU A 10 8.57 -14.39 -27.49
N TRP A 11 8.78 -14.67 -28.78
CA TRP A 11 7.77 -14.63 -29.83
C TRP A 11 7.56 -16.03 -30.39
N LYS A 12 6.31 -16.46 -30.54
CA LYS A 12 5.97 -17.71 -31.20
C LYS A 12 4.83 -17.52 -32.19
N ARG A 13 4.88 -18.34 -33.24
CA ARG A 13 3.82 -18.48 -34.25
C ARG A 13 3.55 -19.95 -34.50
N MET A 14 2.29 -20.31 -34.70
CA MET A 14 1.85 -21.66 -35.04
C MET A 14 0.88 -21.58 -36.22
N ASN A 15 1.18 -22.37 -37.25
CA ASN A 15 0.34 -22.48 -38.44
C ASN A 15 -0.56 -23.71 -38.31
N TYR A 16 -1.87 -23.51 -38.47
CA TYR A 16 -2.86 -24.58 -38.57
C TYR A 16 -3.21 -24.81 -40.03
N SER A 17 -3.22 -26.07 -40.47
CA SER A 17 -3.59 -26.45 -41.84
C SER A 17 -5.04 -26.92 -41.94
N ALA A 18 -5.52 -27.05 -43.18
CA ALA A 18 -6.85 -27.58 -43.49
C ALA A 18 -7.02 -29.09 -43.21
N GLN A 19 -6.03 -29.75 -42.61
CA GLN A 19 -6.12 -31.17 -42.25
C GLN A 19 -6.81 -31.33 -40.89
N ASN A 20 -7.59 -32.39 -40.71
CA ASN A 20 -8.28 -32.64 -39.44
C ASN A 20 -7.31 -32.83 -38.25
N GLY A 21 -6.19 -33.51 -38.48
CA GLY A 21 -5.19 -33.84 -37.47
C GLY A 21 -3.79 -33.31 -37.80
N ARG A 22 -2.84 -33.59 -36.91
CA ARG A 22 -1.43 -33.26 -37.13
C ARG A 22 -0.81 -34.20 -38.16
N VAL A 23 -0.21 -33.63 -39.21
CA VAL A 23 0.50 -34.40 -40.26
C VAL A 23 1.90 -33.81 -40.44
N LYS A 24 2.93 -34.66 -40.46
CA LYS A 24 4.35 -34.25 -40.65
C LYS A 24 4.77 -33.05 -39.77
N LYS A 25 4.32 -33.04 -38.51
CA LYS A 25 4.55 -31.97 -37.49
C LYS A 25 3.78 -30.65 -37.72
N THR A 26 2.98 -30.53 -38.77
CA THR A 26 2.07 -29.38 -38.98
C THR A 26 0.77 -29.60 -38.21
N ALA A 27 0.32 -28.60 -37.45
CA ALA A 27 -0.93 -28.67 -36.70
C ALA A 27 -2.14 -28.57 -37.64
N GLY A 28 -3.20 -29.33 -37.37
CA GLY A 28 -4.46 -29.30 -38.11
C GLY A 28 -5.61 -28.69 -37.31
N LEU A 29 -6.83 -28.87 -37.81
CA LEU A 29 -8.08 -28.31 -37.26
C LEU A 29 -8.36 -28.76 -35.82
N SER A 30 -8.04 -30.01 -35.46
CA SER A 30 -8.19 -30.48 -34.07
C SER A 30 -7.29 -29.71 -33.10
N GLN A 31 -6.08 -29.36 -33.51
CA GLN A 31 -5.18 -28.54 -32.69
C GLN A 31 -5.63 -27.08 -32.67
N LEU A 32 -6.14 -26.55 -33.79
CA LEU A 32 -6.73 -25.20 -33.83
C LEU A 32 -7.89 -25.10 -32.84
N LYS A 33 -8.84 -26.03 -32.88
CA LYS A 33 -9.98 -26.07 -31.95
C LYS A 33 -9.52 -26.16 -30.50
N SER A 34 -8.53 -26.99 -30.22
CA SER A 34 -7.94 -27.10 -28.87
C SER A 34 -7.32 -25.79 -28.40
N SER A 35 -6.60 -25.07 -29.28
CA SER A 35 -5.99 -23.78 -28.96
C SER A 35 -7.02 -22.66 -28.77
N LEU A 36 -8.05 -22.62 -29.61
CA LEU A 36 -9.17 -21.69 -29.47
C LEU A 36 -9.94 -21.94 -28.18
N ASN A 37 -10.24 -23.20 -27.85
CA ASN A 37 -10.92 -23.58 -26.60
C ASN A 37 -10.11 -23.17 -25.37
N HIS A 38 -8.79 -23.33 -25.42
CA HIS A 38 -7.89 -22.89 -24.37
C HIS A 38 -7.88 -21.35 -24.24
N SER A 39 -7.71 -20.65 -25.37
CA SER A 39 -7.62 -19.19 -25.40
C SER A 39 -8.92 -18.53 -24.93
N LEU A 40 -10.06 -19.03 -25.40
CA LEU A 40 -11.39 -18.51 -25.04
C LEU A 40 -11.95 -19.15 -23.75
N ARG A 41 -11.18 -20.01 -23.08
CA ARG A 41 -11.55 -20.70 -21.83
C ARG A 41 -12.92 -21.39 -21.91
N THR A 42 -13.22 -22.04 -23.05
CA THR A 42 -14.48 -22.79 -23.23
C THR A 42 -14.43 -24.19 -22.63
N VAL A 43 -13.23 -24.73 -22.43
CA VAL A 43 -13.02 -26.02 -21.76
C VAL A 43 -12.20 -25.78 -20.50
N ILE A 44 -12.83 -25.97 -19.34
CA ILE A 44 -12.13 -26.01 -18.06
C ILE A 44 -11.48 -27.40 -17.97
N LYS A 45 -10.22 -27.51 -18.38
CA LYS A 45 -9.44 -28.71 -18.07
C LYS A 45 -9.29 -28.79 -16.54
N LYS A 46 -9.43 -30.00 -15.98
CA LYS A 46 -9.17 -30.28 -14.55
C LYS A 46 -7.71 -30.03 -14.14
N GLU A 47 -6.84 -29.81 -15.11
CA GLU A 47 -5.43 -29.50 -14.93
C GLU A 47 -5.30 -28.06 -14.40
N LEU A 48 -4.43 -27.84 -13.40
CA LEU A 48 -4.07 -26.54 -12.79
C LEU A 48 -3.37 -25.62 -13.81
N GLU A 49 -4.00 -25.31 -14.94
CA GLU A 49 -3.46 -24.43 -15.99
C GLU A 49 -3.81 -22.96 -15.71
N PHE A 50 -4.95 -22.71 -15.06
CA PHE A 50 -5.49 -21.38 -14.81
C PHE A 50 -5.73 -21.16 -13.31
N ASN A 51 -5.36 -19.98 -12.83
CA ASN A 51 -5.76 -19.50 -11.52
C ASN A 51 -7.16 -18.88 -11.61
N GLN A 52 -8.17 -19.59 -11.10
CA GLN A 52 -9.58 -19.19 -11.24
C GLN A 52 -9.88 -17.84 -10.57
N ASP A 53 -9.19 -17.51 -9.48
CA ASP A 53 -9.33 -16.24 -8.77
C ASP A 53 -8.89 -15.05 -9.63
N LEU A 54 -8.11 -15.31 -10.68
CA LEU A 54 -7.56 -14.31 -11.61
C LEU A 54 -8.27 -14.29 -12.96
N SER A 55 -9.33 -15.08 -13.15
CA SER A 55 -10.14 -15.14 -14.40
C SER A 55 -10.57 -13.75 -14.91
N HIS A 56 -10.87 -12.85 -13.98
CA HIS A 56 -11.25 -11.47 -14.20
C HIS A 56 -10.16 -10.60 -14.86
N ARG A 57 -8.94 -11.11 -15.01
CA ARG A 57 -7.80 -10.45 -15.67
C ARG A 57 -7.63 -10.85 -17.14
N ASN A 58 -8.48 -11.73 -17.64
CA ASN A 58 -8.48 -12.08 -19.04
C ASN A 58 -9.29 -11.07 -19.85
N PHE A 59 -8.78 -10.71 -21.02
CA PHE A 59 -9.42 -9.73 -21.91
C PHE A 59 -9.48 -10.24 -23.33
N ILE A 60 -10.44 -9.75 -24.10
CA ILE A 60 -10.61 -10.07 -25.52
C ILE A 60 -10.87 -8.78 -26.29
N ILE A 61 -10.32 -8.68 -27.50
CA ILE A 61 -10.75 -7.69 -28.48
C ILE A 61 -11.99 -8.25 -29.18
N HIS A 62 -13.14 -7.65 -28.91
CA HIS A 62 -14.43 -8.01 -29.51
C HIS A 62 -15.09 -6.73 -30.05
N ASN A 63 -15.51 -6.73 -31.31
CA ASN A 63 -16.08 -5.55 -32.00
C ASN A 63 -15.18 -4.31 -31.88
N ASN A 64 -13.87 -4.47 -32.11
CA ASN A 64 -12.84 -3.43 -31.98
C ASN A 64 -12.74 -2.79 -30.58
N LYS A 65 -13.34 -3.40 -29.55
CA LYS A 65 -13.25 -2.94 -28.16
C LYS A 65 -12.60 -4.01 -27.29
N MET A 66 -11.80 -3.58 -26.34
CA MET A 66 -11.28 -4.46 -25.30
C MET A 66 -12.33 -4.63 -24.22
N ILE A 67 -12.78 -5.86 -24.02
CA ILE A 67 -13.70 -6.23 -22.93
C ILE A 67 -13.08 -7.34 -22.10
N ARG A 68 -13.59 -7.54 -20.89
CA ARG A 68 -13.15 -8.67 -20.07
C ARG A 68 -13.70 -9.96 -20.65
N LEU A 69 -12.90 -11.03 -20.66
CA LEU A 69 -13.35 -12.32 -21.17
C LEU A 69 -14.50 -12.88 -20.31
N ASP A 70 -14.49 -12.63 -19.00
CA ASP A 70 -15.53 -13.05 -18.06
C ASP A 70 -16.88 -12.36 -18.26
N SER A 71 -16.92 -11.23 -19.00
CA SER A 71 -18.17 -10.56 -19.38
C SER A 71 -18.95 -11.28 -20.49
N LEU A 72 -18.30 -12.19 -21.22
CA LEU A 72 -18.95 -13.06 -22.21
C LEU A 72 -19.41 -14.35 -21.54
N THR A 73 -20.60 -14.85 -21.88
CA THR A 73 -21.07 -16.15 -21.39
C THR A 73 -20.23 -17.30 -21.98
N LEU A 74 -20.34 -18.50 -21.40
CA LEU A 74 -19.65 -19.67 -21.95
C LEU A 74 -20.15 -19.97 -23.37
N GLU A 75 -21.45 -19.79 -23.59
CA GLU A 75 -22.14 -19.93 -24.87
C GLU A 75 -21.59 -18.95 -25.90
N ASP A 76 -21.44 -17.66 -25.54
CA ASP A 76 -20.86 -16.64 -26.43
C ASP A 76 -19.43 -17.01 -26.86
N ARG A 77 -18.61 -17.44 -25.90
CA ARG A 77 -17.23 -17.86 -26.18
C ARG A 77 -17.18 -19.10 -27.05
N GLN A 78 -18.07 -20.06 -26.83
CA GLN A 78 -18.18 -21.26 -27.66
C GLN A 78 -18.71 -20.93 -29.06
N SER A 79 -19.60 -19.94 -29.19
CA SER A 79 -20.05 -19.43 -30.48
C SER A 79 -18.89 -18.86 -31.28
N LEU A 80 -18.01 -18.06 -30.67
CA LEU A 80 -16.79 -17.56 -31.34
C LEU A 80 -15.89 -18.69 -31.84
N VAL A 81 -15.68 -19.75 -31.04
CA VAL A 81 -14.93 -20.94 -31.49
C VAL A 81 -15.62 -21.56 -32.71
N ASN A 82 -16.93 -21.77 -32.63
CA ASN A 82 -17.70 -22.43 -33.68
C ASN A 82 -17.73 -21.61 -34.97
N GLU A 83 -17.83 -20.28 -34.88
CA GLU A 83 -17.79 -19.37 -36.02
C GLU A 83 -16.46 -19.47 -36.77
N ILE A 84 -15.34 -19.38 -36.05
CA ILE A 84 -14.00 -19.50 -36.64
C ILE A 84 -13.82 -20.88 -37.30
N MET A 85 -14.22 -21.95 -36.61
CA MET A 85 -14.11 -23.31 -37.13
C MET A 85 -15.02 -23.54 -38.35
N SER A 86 -16.25 -23.04 -38.32
CA SER A 86 -17.23 -23.22 -39.41
C SER A 86 -16.82 -22.45 -40.65
N SER A 87 -16.27 -21.23 -40.50
CA SER A 87 -15.71 -20.46 -41.60
C SER A 87 -14.61 -21.25 -42.33
N VAL A 88 -13.69 -21.86 -41.59
CA VAL A 88 -12.62 -22.68 -42.18
C VAL A 88 -13.19 -23.96 -42.81
N GLN A 89 -14.14 -24.63 -42.16
CA GLN A 89 -14.73 -25.86 -42.68
C GLN A 89 -15.54 -25.63 -43.96
N GLY A 90 -16.25 -24.51 -44.07
CA GLY A 90 -16.97 -24.12 -45.27
C GLY A 90 -16.03 -23.90 -46.47
N ASP A 91 -14.89 -23.24 -46.24
CA ASP A 91 -13.87 -23.06 -47.26
C ASP A 91 -13.23 -24.39 -47.72
N ILE A 92 -13.08 -25.37 -46.79
CA ILE A 92 -12.61 -26.72 -47.12
C ILE A 92 -13.62 -27.47 -47.97
N GLY A 93 -14.91 -27.45 -47.59
CA GLY A 93 -15.98 -28.10 -48.37
C GLY A 93 -16.03 -27.56 -49.80
N THR A 94 -16.00 -26.23 -49.95
CA THR A 94 -15.96 -25.56 -51.25
C THR A 94 -14.77 -26.02 -52.10
N HIS A 95 -13.58 -26.17 -51.50
CA HIS A 95 -12.41 -26.68 -52.23
C HIS A 95 -12.55 -28.16 -52.63
N GLU A 96 -13.11 -29.02 -51.77
CA GLU A 96 -13.33 -30.43 -52.10
C GLU A 96 -14.30 -30.60 -53.27
N ASP A 97 -15.36 -29.80 -53.30
CA ASP A 97 -16.31 -29.78 -54.42
C ASP A 97 -15.64 -29.27 -55.69
N LEU A 98 -14.86 -28.18 -55.62
CA LEU A 98 -14.09 -27.69 -56.76
C LEU A 98 -13.06 -28.71 -57.28
N SER A 99 -12.44 -29.48 -56.39
CA SER A 99 -11.50 -30.54 -56.78
C SER A 99 -12.22 -31.66 -57.54
N LYS A 100 -13.41 -32.07 -57.09
CA LYS A 100 -14.23 -33.07 -57.80
C LYS A 100 -14.64 -32.55 -59.17
N LEU A 101 -15.10 -31.30 -59.27
CA LEU A 101 -15.42 -30.66 -60.54
C LEU A 101 -14.23 -30.67 -61.51
N LYS A 102 -13.02 -30.34 -61.02
CA LYS A 102 -11.78 -30.37 -61.82
C LYS A 102 -11.41 -31.78 -62.29
N ASP A 103 -11.56 -32.78 -61.43
CA ASP A 103 -11.32 -34.18 -61.77
C ASP A 103 -12.31 -34.67 -62.83
N ASP A 104 -13.60 -34.37 -62.66
CA ASP A 104 -14.65 -34.74 -63.60
C ASP A 104 -14.47 -34.02 -64.94
N ARG A 105 -14.18 -32.71 -64.93
CA ARG A 105 -13.83 -31.97 -66.15
C ARG A 105 -12.66 -32.61 -66.86
N SER A 106 -11.63 -33.06 -66.13
CA SER A 106 -10.45 -33.73 -66.72
C SER A 106 -10.81 -35.07 -67.37
N LYS A 107 -11.73 -35.85 -66.78
CA LYS A 107 -12.26 -37.09 -67.39
C LYS A 107 -12.98 -36.78 -68.71
N TYR A 108 -13.80 -35.73 -68.76
CA TYR A 108 -14.47 -35.33 -70.00
C TYR A 108 -13.50 -34.72 -71.02
N ALA A 109 -12.51 -33.95 -70.58
CA ALA A 109 -11.43 -33.46 -71.45
C ALA A 109 -10.69 -34.63 -72.12
N TYR A 110 -10.41 -35.70 -71.38
CA TYR A 110 -9.81 -36.92 -71.94
C TYR A 110 -10.72 -37.59 -72.99
N LYS A 111 -12.03 -37.70 -72.72
CA LYS A 111 -13.00 -38.22 -73.70
C LYS A 111 -12.99 -37.39 -74.99
N LEU A 112 -12.98 -36.06 -74.87
CA LEU A 112 -12.93 -35.14 -76.00
C LEU A 112 -11.60 -35.26 -76.77
N LYS A 113 -10.46 -35.30 -76.09
CA LYS A 113 -9.15 -35.53 -76.72
C LYS A 113 -9.07 -36.88 -77.45
N LYS A 114 -9.73 -37.92 -76.93
CA LYS A 114 -9.84 -39.21 -77.61
C LYS A 114 -10.65 -39.14 -78.90
N LEU A 115 -11.62 -38.22 -79.00
CA LEU A 115 -12.33 -37.95 -80.26
C LEU A 115 -11.44 -37.22 -81.27
N LEU A 116 -10.56 -36.32 -80.81
CA LEU A 116 -9.59 -35.66 -81.69
C LEU A 116 -8.60 -36.64 -82.34
N SER A 117 -8.22 -37.72 -81.64
CA SER A 117 -7.29 -38.74 -82.14
C SER A 117 -7.90 -39.73 -83.15
N LYS A 118 -9.22 -39.67 -83.38
CA LYS A 118 -9.91 -40.59 -84.30
C LYS A 118 -9.89 -40.06 -85.74
N ALA A 119 -9.47 -40.91 -86.68
CA ALA A 119 -9.40 -40.55 -88.09
C ALA A 119 -10.78 -40.48 -88.77
N ASP A 120 -11.78 -41.18 -88.25
CA ASP A 120 -13.13 -41.28 -88.80
C ASP A 120 -14.08 -40.15 -88.37
N GLU A 121 -13.61 -39.22 -87.54
CA GLU A 121 -14.41 -38.10 -87.06
C GLU A 121 -14.29 -36.87 -88.00
N PRO A 122 -15.39 -36.17 -88.34
CA PRO A 122 -15.35 -35.00 -89.21
C PRO A 122 -14.47 -33.87 -88.67
N GLU A 123 -13.76 -33.17 -89.55
CA GLU A 123 -12.88 -32.07 -89.12
C GLU A 123 -13.64 -30.92 -88.43
N ALA A 124 -14.86 -30.62 -88.87
CA ALA A 124 -15.72 -29.64 -88.19
C ALA A 124 -15.98 -29.99 -86.71
N LEU A 125 -16.11 -31.28 -86.36
CA LEU A 125 -16.25 -31.72 -84.96
C LEU A 125 -14.93 -31.51 -84.20
N LYS A 126 -13.80 -31.82 -84.83
CA LYS A 126 -12.48 -31.65 -84.19
C LYS A 126 -12.20 -30.18 -83.92
N THR A 127 -12.50 -29.28 -84.85
CA THR A 127 -12.39 -27.83 -84.66
C THR A 127 -13.24 -27.34 -83.49
N LEU A 128 -14.51 -27.77 -83.39
CA LEU A 128 -15.40 -27.43 -82.27
C LEU A 128 -14.80 -27.89 -80.93
N ILE A 129 -14.34 -29.14 -80.86
CA ILE A 129 -13.76 -29.71 -79.63
C ILE A 129 -12.49 -28.95 -79.23
N THR A 130 -11.61 -28.61 -80.17
CA THR A 130 -10.39 -27.84 -79.89
C THR A 130 -10.74 -26.47 -79.30
N GLY A 131 -11.69 -25.75 -79.91
CA GLY A 131 -12.14 -24.45 -79.39
C GLY A 131 -12.73 -24.53 -77.97
N VAL A 132 -13.47 -25.59 -77.66
CA VAL A 132 -14.00 -25.85 -76.31
C VAL A 132 -12.88 -26.16 -75.30
N LEU A 133 -11.86 -26.94 -75.70
CA LEU A 133 -10.75 -27.33 -74.81
C LEU A 133 -9.72 -26.22 -74.56
N GLU A 134 -9.57 -25.27 -75.50
CA GLU A 134 -8.62 -24.16 -75.41
C GLU A 134 -9.13 -22.96 -74.62
N ALA A 135 -10.43 -22.91 -74.31
CA ALA A 135 -11.00 -21.88 -73.45
C ALA A 135 -10.46 -22.02 -72.02
N GLN A 136 -9.65 -21.05 -71.56
CA GLN A 136 -9.03 -21.10 -70.24
C GLN A 136 -9.85 -20.39 -69.16
N ASP A 137 -10.11 -19.10 -69.35
CA ASP A 137 -10.62 -18.22 -68.28
C ASP A 137 -11.98 -17.57 -68.59
N SER A 138 -12.68 -18.06 -69.61
CA SER A 138 -13.99 -17.54 -70.01
C SER A 138 -15.06 -18.62 -69.94
N THR A 139 -16.29 -18.20 -69.66
CA THR A 139 -17.47 -19.08 -69.71
C THR A 139 -17.78 -19.46 -71.16
N LEU A 140 -18.07 -20.73 -71.38
CA LEU A 140 -18.47 -21.29 -72.66
C LEU A 140 -20.00 -21.29 -72.79
N SER A 141 -20.51 -20.98 -73.98
CA SER A 141 -21.96 -21.06 -74.24
C SER A 141 -22.41 -22.52 -74.41
N LEU A 142 -23.50 -22.91 -73.75
CA LEU A 142 -24.11 -24.23 -73.94
C LEU A 142 -24.60 -24.45 -75.39
N SER A 143 -24.93 -23.38 -76.13
CA SER A 143 -25.38 -23.47 -77.52
C SER A 143 -24.33 -24.03 -78.48
N LEU A 144 -23.05 -24.11 -78.07
CA LEU A 144 -22.01 -24.81 -78.82
C LEU A 144 -22.33 -26.30 -79.03
N VAL A 145 -23.14 -26.90 -78.15
CA VAL A 145 -23.59 -28.29 -78.26
C VAL A 145 -24.51 -28.50 -79.47
N ASP A 146 -25.27 -27.48 -79.87
CA ASP A 146 -26.23 -27.57 -80.97
C ASP A 146 -25.55 -27.65 -82.33
N GLN A 147 -24.29 -27.18 -82.42
CA GLN A 147 -23.49 -27.30 -83.64
C GLN A 147 -23.23 -28.77 -84.02
N VAL A 148 -23.27 -29.69 -83.06
CA VAL A 148 -23.08 -31.13 -83.30
C VAL A 148 -24.16 -31.71 -84.22
N ASP A 149 -25.39 -31.20 -84.15
CA ASP A 149 -26.50 -31.68 -84.99
C ASP A 149 -26.25 -31.36 -86.47
N SER A 150 -25.62 -30.22 -86.74
CA SER A 150 -25.33 -29.74 -88.09
C SER A 150 -24.13 -30.45 -88.75
N ILE A 151 -23.30 -31.17 -87.97
CA ILE A 151 -22.07 -31.83 -88.46
C ILE A 151 -22.34 -33.25 -88.98
N GLY A 152 -23.48 -33.86 -88.64
CA GLY A 152 -23.86 -35.18 -89.18
C GLY A 152 -23.00 -36.34 -88.66
N VAL A 153 -22.77 -36.39 -87.35
CA VAL A 153 -21.85 -37.35 -86.71
C VAL A 153 -22.55 -38.64 -86.24
N LYS A 154 -21.86 -39.79 -86.32
CA LYS A 154 -22.32 -41.03 -85.66
C LYS A 154 -22.33 -40.86 -84.15
N ARG A 155 -23.37 -41.38 -83.48
CA ARG A 155 -23.59 -41.26 -82.02
C ARG A 155 -23.59 -39.80 -81.54
N ALA A 156 -24.32 -38.93 -82.25
CA ALA A 156 -24.41 -37.50 -81.94
C ALA A 156 -24.79 -37.22 -80.48
N ASN A 157 -25.77 -37.95 -79.92
CA ASN A 157 -26.20 -37.78 -78.53
C ASN A 157 -25.07 -38.00 -77.50
N ASP A 158 -24.20 -39.01 -77.71
CA ASP A 158 -23.07 -39.27 -76.80
C ASP A 158 -22.06 -38.11 -76.85
N LYS A 159 -21.82 -37.56 -78.05
CA LYS A 159 -20.91 -36.45 -78.28
C LYS A 159 -21.45 -35.14 -77.71
N LYS A 160 -22.73 -34.85 -77.94
CA LYS A 160 -23.45 -33.71 -77.34
C LYS A 160 -23.38 -33.76 -75.82
N LYS A 161 -23.66 -34.93 -75.22
CA LYS A 161 -23.56 -35.12 -73.78
C LYS A 161 -22.13 -34.88 -73.27
N ALA A 162 -21.11 -35.41 -73.95
CA ALA A 162 -19.72 -35.22 -73.55
C ALA A 162 -19.26 -33.75 -73.62
N ILE A 163 -19.64 -33.02 -74.68
CA ILE A 163 -19.32 -31.59 -74.86
C ILE A 163 -20.12 -30.75 -73.86
N GLY A 164 -21.43 -31.00 -73.73
CA GLY A 164 -22.31 -30.28 -72.81
C GLY A 164 -21.87 -30.41 -71.36
N THR A 165 -21.61 -31.64 -70.89
CA THR A 165 -21.10 -31.85 -69.53
C THR A 165 -19.73 -31.21 -69.31
N TYR A 166 -18.85 -31.18 -70.33
CA TYR A 166 -17.59 -30.45 -70.19
C TYR A 166 -17.82 -28.93 -70.02
N ILE A 167 -18.71 -28.34 -70.82
CA ILE A 167 -19.05 -26.90 -70.77
C ILE A 167 -19.67 -26.54 -69.41
N GLU A 168 -20.62 -27.34 -68.93
CA GLU A 168 -21.24 -27.16 -67.60
C GLU A 168 -20.18 -27.17 -66.50
N LEU A 169 -19.34 -28.22 -66.46
CA LEU A 169 -18.26 -28.34 -65.47
C LEU A 169 -17.23 -27.20 -65.58
N HIS A 170 -16.90 -26.76 -66.79
CA HIS A 170 -15.98 -25.65 -67.01
C HIS A 170 -16.56 -24.34 -66.47
N ASN A 171 -17.81 -24.04 -66.79
CA ASN A 171 -18.50 -22.84 -66.31
C ASN A 171 -18.66 -22.82 -64.79
N GLU A 172 -18.98 -23.96 -64.19
CA GLU A 172 -19.04 -24.10 -62.73
C GLU A 172 -17.68 -23.85 -62.08
N ILE A 173 -16.58 -24.34 -62.67
CA ILE A 173 -15.22 -24.09 -62.18
C ILE A 173 -14.85 -22.61 -62.30
N ILE A 174 -15.21 -21.94 -63.40
CA ILE A 174 -14.98 -20.50 -63.59
C ILE A 174 -15.78 -19.68 -62.58
N ALA A 175 -17.06 -20.02 -62.37
CA ALA A 175 -17.94 -19.35 -61.42
C ALA A 175 -17.49 -19.52 -59.96
N ALA A 176 -16.99 -20.71 -59.59
CA ALA A 176 -16.49 -21.00 -58.25
C ALA A 176 -15.20 -20.23 -57.89
N GLY A 177 -14.49 -19.70 -58.89
CA GLY A 177 -13.27 -18.94 -58.70
C GLY A 177 -12.10 -19.80 -58.19
N ASN A 178 -10.96 -19.15 -57.98
CA ASN A 178 -9.72 -19.85 -57.64
C ASN A 178 -9.58 -20.01 -56.12
N ASN A 179 -10.34 -20.89 -55.47
CA ASN A 179 -10.02 -21.22 -54.07
C ASN A 179 -8.82 -22.19 -54.05
N SER A 180 -7.62 -21.68 -53.77
CA SER A 180 -6.38 -22.47 -53.77
C SER A 180 -6.11 -23.24 -52.46
N LEU A 181 -7.17 -23.54 -51.68
CA LEU A 181 -7.04 -24.18 -50.37
C LEU A 181 -6.55 -25.63 -50.45
N HIS A 182 -5.26 -25.80 -50.70
CA HIS A 182 -4.60 -27.09 -50.58
C HIS A 182 -4.50 -27.49 -49.10
N LYS A 183 -4.60 -28.79 -48.81
CA LYS A 183 -4.61 -29.36 -47.45
C LYS A 183 -3.42 -28.93 -46.57
N SER A 184 -2.29 -28.56 -47.18
CA SER A 184 -1.08 -28.11 -46.48
C SER A 184 -1.00 -26.60 -46.24
N LYS A 185 -1.92 -25.80 -46.79
CA LYS A 185 -1.93 -24.35 -46.62
C LYS A 185 -2.31 -23.99 -45.19
N THR A 186 -1.81 -22.86 -44.71
CA THR A 186 -2.17 -22.32 -43.40
C THR A 186 -3.56 -21.71 -43.50
N VAL A 187 -4.54 -22.25 -42.77
CA VAL A 187 -5.91 -21.73 -42.69
C VAL A 187 -6.07 -20.67 -41.60
N VAL A 188 -5.37 -20.86 -40.49
CA VAL A 188 -5.30 -19.92 -39.37
C VAL A 188 -3.88 -19.94 -38.82
N GLN A 189 -3.33 -18.78 -38.50
CA GLN A 189 -2.09 -18.65 -37.74
C GLN A 189 -2.39 -18.09 -36.37
N GLU A 190 -1.84 -18.73 -35.34
CA GLU A 190 -1.82 -18.19 -33.98
C GLU A 190 -0.44 -17.61 -33.69
N CYS A 191 -0.41 -16.43 -33.07
CA CYS A 191 0.82 -15.80 -32.60
C CYS A 191 0.67 -15.34 -31.16
N PHE A 192 1.78 -15.35 -30.42
CA PHE A 192 1.86 -14.72 -29.10
C PHE A 192 3.27 -14.22 -28.79
N PHE A 193 3.35 -13.25 -27.88
CA PHE A 193 4.60 -12.87 -27.25
C PHE A 193 4.48 -12.88 -25.73
N LYS A 194 5.59 -13.08 -25.04
CA LYS A 194 5.64 -12.93 -23.58
C LYS A 194 7.03 -12.58 -23.06
N PHE A 195 7.07 -11.87 -21.94
CA PHE A 195 8.29 -11.74 -21.16
C PHE A 195 8.43 -12.94 -20.22
N PRO A 196 9.58 -13.62 -20.19
CA PRO A 196 9.84 -14.66 -19.22
C PRO A 196 9.74 -14.13 -17.78
N THR A 197 9.07 -14.90 -16.92
CA THR A 197 8.95 -14.71 -15.46
C THR A 197 10.19 -14.13 -14.79
N ARG A 198 11.36 -14.74 -15.04
CA ARG A 198 12.62 -14.36 -14.40
C ARG A 198 13.05 -12.91 -14.67
N ASN A 199 12.48 -12.27 -15.69
CA ASN A 199 12.83 -10.90 -16.07
C ASN A 199 12.03 -9.85 -15.30
N ASN A 200 11.04 -10.25 -14.48
CA ASN A 200 10.27 -9.38 -13.58
C ASN A 200 9.73 -8.11 -14.27
N ILE A 201 9.07 -8.30 -15.41
CA ILE A 201 8.36 -7.25 -16.16
C ILE A 201 6.88 -7.28 -15.80
N ASN A 202 6.43 -6.25 -15.09
CA ASN A 202 5.16 -6.23 -14.36
C ASN A 202 4.33 -4.99 -14.69
N GLU A 203 5.02 -3.97 -15.21
CA GLU A 203 4.50 -2.65 -15.49
C GLU A 203 3.69 -2.58 -16.79
N VAL A 204 3.87 -3.52 -17.72
CA VAL A 204 3.16 -3.53 -19.01
C VAL A 204 1.70 -3.92 -18.79
N LYS A 205 0.78 -3.02 -19.16
CA LYS A 205 -0.65 -3.21 -18.94
C LYS A 205 -1.23 -4.22 -19.95
N PRO A 206 -2.26 -5.00 -19.57
CA PRO A 206 -2.93 -5.93 -20.49
C PRO A 206 -3.41 -5.31 -21.81
N VAL A 207 -3.92 -4.08 -21.75
CA VAL A 207 -4.37 -3.33 -22.93
C VAL A 207 -3.22 -3.08 -23.91
N ASP A 208 -2.03 -2.80 -23.40
CA ASP A 208 -0.87 -2.50 -24.23
C ASP A 208 -0.31 -3.76 -24.87
N TYR A 209 -0.34 -4.92 -24.18
CA TYR A 209 -0.05 -6.22 -24.81
C TYR A 209 -0.97 -6.50 -26.01
N LEU A 210 -2.28 -6.35 -25.82
CA LEU A 210 -3.28 -6.57 -26.86
C LEU A 210 -3.10 -5.60 -28.01
N ARG A 211 -2.95 -4.30 -27.73
CA ARG A 211 -2.73 -3.27 -28.76
C ARG A 211 -1.47 -3.54 -29.55
N ILE A 212 -0.36 -3.90 -28.90
CA ILE A 212 0.91 -4.19 -29.58
C ILE A 212 0.72 -5.31 -30.62
N ILE A 213 0.19 -6.46 -30.21
CA ILE A 213 0.07 -7.60 -31.13
C ILE A 213 -1.02 -7.37 -32.19
N HIS A 214 -2.12 -6.72 -31.82
CA HIS A 214 -3.22 -6.43 -32.74
C HIS A 214 -2.81 -5.39 -33.79
N ASP A 215 -2.24 -4.25 -33.37
CA ASP A 215 -1.82 -3.17 -34.25
C ASP A 215 -0.67 -3.62 -35.17
N PHE A 216 0.21 -4.50 -34.68
CA PHE A 216 1.27 -5.08 -35.51
C PHE A 216 0.69 -5.79 -36.75
N HIS A 217 -0.33 -6.64 -36.56
CA HIS A 217 -0.93 -7.40 -37.66
C HIS A 217 -1.83 -6.53 -38.52
N LYS A 218 -2.64 -5.64 -37.92
CA LYS A 218 -3.42 -4.66 -38.70
C LYS A 218 -2.53 -3.79 -39.59
N LYS A 219 -1.34 -3.39 -39.11
CA LYS A 219 -0.42 -2.55 -39.87
C LYS A 219 0.27 -3.28 -41.01
N HIS A 220 0.78 -4.49 -40.77
CA HIS A 220 1.66 -5.18 -41.72
C HIS A 220 0.98 -6.24 -42.58
N LEU A 221 -0.20 -6.71 -42.15
CA LEU A 221 -1.01 -7.74 -42.82
C LEU A 221 -2.51 -7.36 -42.81
N PRO A 222 -2.90 -6.15 -43.26
CA PRO A 222 -4.27 -5.66 -43.15
C PRO A 222 -5.31 -6.48 -43.93
N GLU A 223 -4.89 -7.14 -45.02
CA GLU A 223 -5.74 -8.01 -45.83
C GLU A 223 -6.12 -9.32 -45.15
N TYR A 224 -5.45 -9.68 -44.05
CA TYR A 224 -5.67 -10.92 -43.32
C TYR A 224 -6.49 -10.63 -42.06
N GLU A 225 -7.71 -11.17 -42.04
CA GLU A 225 -8.67 -10.94 -40.96
C GLU A 225 -8.14 -11.46 -39.62
N ILE A 226 -8.19 -10.63 -38.59
CA ILE A 226 -7.94 -11.06 -37.20
C ILE A 226 -9.23 -11.70 -36.71
N LYS A 227 -9.22 -13.01 -36.52
CA LYS A 227 -10.36 -13.81 -36.07
C LYS A 227 -10.67 -13.59 -34.59
N THR A 228 -9.64 -13.55 -33.75
CA THR A 228 -9.79 -13.17 -32.34
C THR A 228 -8.43 -12.78 -31.75
N CYS A 229 -8.44 -11.99 -30.67
CA CYS A 229 -7.25 -11.62 -29.93
C CYS A 229 -7.58 -11.58 -28.43
N VAL A 230 -6.89 -12.42 -27.65
CA VAL A 230 -7.20 -12.68 -26.24
C VAL A 230 -5.95 -12.51 -25.40
N PHE A 231 -6.08 -11.97 -24.20
CA PHE A 231 -5.03 -11.84 -23.21
C PHE A 231 -5.29 -12.77 -22.03
N HIS A 232 -4.29 -13.57 -21.67
CA HIS A 232 -4.28 -14.39 -20.46
C HIS A 232 -3.57 -13.66 -19.33
N GLY A 233 -4.34 -13.31 -18.30
CA GLY A 233 -3.87 -12.73 -17.05
C GLY A 233 -3.89 -13.72 -15.88
N ASP A 234 -4.34 -14.95 -16.11
CA ASP A 234 -4.64 -15.97 -15.10
C ASP A 234 -3.75 -17.22 -15.16
N GLU A 235 -2.82 -17.31 -16.11
CA GLU A 235 -1.81 -18.37 -16.19
C GLU A 235 -0.62 -18.12 -15.24
N VAL A 236 -0.91 -17.61 -14.04
CA VAL A 236 0.07 -17.19 -13.02
C VAL A 236 -0.21 -17.87 -11.67
N LEU A 237 0.82 -18.04 -10.84
CA LEU A 237 0.71 -18.79 -9.58
C LEU A 237 -0.09 -18.10 -8.47
N SER A 238 0.03 -16.79 -8.32
CA SER A 238 -0.65 -16.04 -7.26
C SER A 238 -0.81 -14.56 -7.63
N LYS A 239 -1.58 -13.83 -6.81
CA LYS A 239 -1.72 -12.37 -6.91
C LYS A 239 -0.40 -11.62 -6.73
N ASP A 240 0.61 -12.22 -6.10
CA ASP A 240 1.91 -11.58 -5.84
C ASP A 240 2.95 -11.93 -6.93
N GLN A 241 2.65 -12.95 -7.75
CA GLN A 241 3.43 -13.36 -8.92
C GLN A 241 2.74 -12.95 -10.23
N ILE A 242 2.18 -11.73 -10.28
CA ILE A 242 1.47 -11.12 -11.44
C ILE A 242 2.27 -11.22 -12.75
N ASN A 243 3.57 -11.41 -12.62
CA ASN A 243 4.61 -11.26 -13.63
C ASN A 243 4.87 -12.58 -14.38
N ASN A 244 4.22 -13.64 -13.93
CA ASN A 244 4.57 -15.00 -14.30
C ASN A 244 3.65 -15.56 -15.37
N GLY A 245 3.91 -15.22 -16.63
CA GLY A 245 3.31 -15.94 -17.75
C GLY A 245 2.09 -15.30 -18.38
N VAL A 246 1.81 -14.02 -18.11
CA VAL A 246 0.78 -13.28 -18.85
C VAL A 246 1.19 -13.08 -20.31
N HIS A 247 0.24 -13.16 -21.23
CA HIS A 247 0.50 -12.99 -22.66
C HIS A 247 -0.76 -12.84 -23.50
N PRO A 248 -0.69 -12.15 -24.66
CA PRO A 248 -1.76 -12.13 -25.64
C PRO A 248 -1.57 -13.23 -26.70
N HIS A 249 -2.66 -13.88 -27.10
CA HIS A 249 -2.77 -14.65 -28.34
C HIS A 249 -3.53 -13.85 -29.38
N ILE A 250 -3.15 -14.01 -30.64
CA ILE A 250 -3.90 -13.51 -31.79
C ILE A 250 -4.06 -14.63 -32.81
N PHE A 251 -5.28 -14.77 -33.35
CA PHE A 251 -5.62 -15.73 -34.39
C PHE A 251 -5.94 -14.97 -35.66
N ILE A 252 -5.23 -15.29 -36.73
CA ILE A 252 -5.30 -14.55 -38.00
C ILE A 252 -5.64 -15.53 -39.10
N SER A 253 -6.58 -15.14 -39.96
CA SER A 253 -6.95 -15.88 -41.14
C SER A 253 -5.74 -16.07 -42.05
N GLY A 254 -5.54 -17.28 -42.54
CA GLY A 254 -4.60 -17.55 -43.62
C GLY A 254 -5.11 -17.06 -44.99
N LYS A 255 -6.41 -16.74 -45.07
CA LYS A 255 -7.10 -16.28 -46.27
C LYS A 255 -6.99 -14.76 -46.40
N ASN A 256 -6.50 -14.31 -47.54
CA ASN A 256 -6.50 -12.91 -47.92
C ASN A 256 -7.92 -12.48 -48.29
N SER A 257 -8.44 -11.45 -47.61
CA SER A 257 -9.81 -10.95 -47.82
C SER A 257 -10.05 -10.31 -49.18
N LYS A 258 -8.99 -9.81 -49.85
CA LYS A 258 -9.09 -9.20 -51.18
C LYS A 258 -9.03 -10.23 -52.31
N THR A 259 -8.18 -11.24 -52.19
CA THR A 259 -7.92 -12.21 -53.26
C THR A 259 -8.61 -13.56 -53.06
N GLY A 260 -9.12 -13.83 -51.86
CA GLY A 260 -9.67 -15.12 -51.45
C GLY A 260 -8.63 -16.24 -51.29
N GLN A 261 -7.33 -15.95 -51.49
CA GLN A 261 -6.27 -16.96 -51.50
C GLN A 261 -5.72 -17.26 -50.11
N TYR A 262 -5.29 -18.52 -49.89
CA TYR A 262 -4.55 -18.92 -48.70
C TYR A 262 -3.04 -18.77 -48.89
N ASP A 263 -2.56 -17.54 -48.73
CA ASP A 263 -1.21 -17.10 -49.09
C ASP A 263 -0.48 -16.34 -47.96
N LEU A 264 -0.99 -16.35 -46.72
CA LEU A 264 -0.39 -15.66 -45.57
C LEU A 264 1.14 -15.89 -45.43
N VAL A 265 1.62 -17.12 -45.62
CA VAL A 265 3.05 -17.45 -45.50
C VAL A 265 3.88 -16.71 -46.55
N GLN A 266 3.34 -16.53 -47.77
CA GLN A 266 3.99 -15.76 -48.82
C GLN A 266 3.96 -14.27 -48.50
N ALA A 267 2.83 -13.72 -48.05
CA ALA A 267 2.77 -12.31 -47.64
C ALA A 267 3.72 -11.99 -46.48
N GLN A 268 3.94 -12.94 -45.56
CA GLN A 268 4.96 -12.80 -44.50
C GLN A 268 6.39 -12.79 -45.05
N LEU A 269 6.68 -13.59 -46.09
CA LEU A 269 7.96 -13.53 -46.78
C LEU A 269 8.15 -12.19 -47.49
N ASP A 270 7.12 -11.69 -48.17
CA ASP A 270 7.17 -10.41 -48.86
C ASP A 270 7.37 -9.25 -47.87
N LEU A 271 6.70 -9.31 -46.71
CA LEU A 271 6.95 -8.37 -45.60
C LEU A 271 8.40 -8.42 -45.12
N VAL A 272 8.96 -9.61 -44.93
CA VAL A 272 10.36 -9.80 -44.54
C VAL A 272 11.31 -9.21 -45.58
N ASN A 273 11.08 -9.46 -46.87
CA ASN A 273 11.93 -8.93 -47.93
C ASN A 273 11.81 -7.40 -48.07
N ARG A 274 10.62 -6.82 -47.90
CA ARG A 274 10.45 -5.35 -47.80
C ARG A 274 11.25 -4.77 -46.63
N TYR A 275 11.23 -5.46 -45.49
CA TYR A 275 11.99 -5.04 -44.31
C TYR A 275 13.51 -5.13 -44.55
N LEU A 276 14.01 -6.23 -45.13
CA LEU A 276 15.43 -6.39 -45.47
C LEU A 276 15.89 -5.30 -46.44
N LYS A 277 15.12 -5.04 -47.49
CA LYS A 277 15.37 -3.97 -48.45
C LYS A 277 15.47 -2.60 -47.76
N SER A 278 14.61 -2.31 -46.79
CA SER A 278 14.67 -1.06 -46.01
C SER A 278 15.92 -0.91 -45.13
N LYS A 279 16.61 -2.02 -44.82
CA LYS A 279 17.86 -2.06 -44.05
C LYS A 279 19.10 -2.23 -44.94
N GLY A 280 18.95 -2.25 -46.27
CA GLY A 280 20.04 -2.52 -47.21
C GLY A 280 20.54 -3.98 -47.20
N GLU A 281 19.75 -4.91 -46.67
CA GLU A 281 20.06 -6.34 -46.60
C GLU A 281 19.46 -7.11 -47.79
N THR A 282 20.10 -8.22 -48.19
CA THR A 282 19.66 -9.05 -49.34
C THR A 282 18.36 -9.79 -49.05
N GLU A 283 17.48 -9.85 -50.06
CA GLU A 283 16.24 -10.62 -50.01
C GLU A 283 16.48 -12.13 -49.82
N ILE A 284 15.53 -12.80 -49.16
CA ILE A 284 15.58 -14.24 -48.90
C ILE A 284 14.55 -14.93 -49.77
N LYS A 285 14.93 -16.06 -50.38
CA LYS A 285 14.02 -16.97 -51.09
C LYS A 285 13.71 -18.18 -50.20
N ASN A 286 12.46 -18.61 -50.15
CA ASN A 286 12.04 -19.77 -49.35
C ASN A 286 12.30 -21.10 -50.10
N ASN A 287 13.57 -21.42 -50.32
CA ASN A 287 14.01 -22.59 -51.11
C ASN A 287 14.64 -23.72 -50.27
N SER A 288 14.87 -23.49 -48.98
CA SER A 288 15.55 -24.44 -48.10
C SER A 288 15.12 -24.26 -46.66
N PHE A 289 15.30 -25.30 -45.84
CA PHE A 289 15.02 -25.24 -44.41
C PHE A 289 15.80 -24.12 -43.70
N LYS A 290 17.08 -23.94 -44.07
CA LYS A 290 17.93 -22.87 -43.53
C LYS A 290 17.38 -21.48 -43.91
N ALA A 291 16.88 -21.32 -45.13
CA ALA A 291 16.21 -20.08 -45.54
C ALA A 291 14.91 -19.85 -44.74
N SER A 292 14.07 -20.87 -44.54
CA SER A 292 12.86 -20.75 -43.71
C SER A 292 13.17 -20.37 -42.26
N GLN A 293 14.27 -20.87 -41.69
CA GLN A 293 14.75 -20.44 -40.37
C GLN A 293 15.14 -18.96 -40.38
N LYS A 294 15.92 -18.52 -41.37
CA LYS A 294 16.34 -17.12 -41.50
C LYS A 294 15.14 -16.18 -41.70
N ILE A 295 14.15 -16.57 -42.50
CA ILE A 295 12.88 -15.83 -42.64
C ILE A 295 12.20 -15.68 -41.27
N GLY A 296 12.16 -16.74 -40.47
CA GLY A 296 11.62 -16.70 -39.10
C GLY A 296 12.38 -15.77 -38.17
N GLU A 297 13.71 -15.81 -38.18
CA GLU A 297 14.58 -14.94 -37.38
C GLU A 297 14.42 -13.46 -37.80
N THR A 298 14.34 -13.18 -39.10
CA THR A 298 14.13 -11.81 -39.59
C THR A 298 12.73 -11.30 -39.26
N TYR A 299 11.69 -12.13 -39.41
CA TYR A 299 10.33 -11.76 -39.00
C TYR A 299 10.28 -11.46 -37.50
N GLN A 300 10.96 -12.28 -36.68
CA GLN A 300 11.08 -12.03 -35.24
C GLN A 300 11.77 -10.70 -34.95
N ARG A 301 12.88 -10.38 -35.64
CA ARG A 301 13.55 -9.07 -35.50
C ARG A 301 12.59 -7.90 -35.77
N LEU A 302 11.81 -7.99 -36.84
CA LEU A 302 10.80 -6.97 -37.18
C LEU A 302 9.72 -6.84 -36.09
N VAL A 303 9.27 -7.95 -35.49
CA VAL A 303 8.33 -7.93 -34.36
C VAL A 303 8.96 -7.23 -33.14
N TYR A 304 10.23 -7.52 -32.82
CA TYR A 304 10.90 -6.95 -31.65
C TYR A 304 11.12 -5.45 -31.80
N GLU A 305 11.53 -4.99 -32.99
CA GLU A 305 11.63 -3.55 -33.29
C GLU A 305 10.27 -2.86 -33.11
N TYR A 306 9.18 -3.50 -33.55
CA TYR A 306 7.84 -2.95 -33.36
C TYR A 306 7.41 -2.93 -31.90
N VAL A 307 7.62 -4.01 -31.14
CA VAL A 307 7.30 -4.09 -29.71
C VAL A 307 8.06 -3.02 -28.94
N ASN A 308 9.38 -2.88 -29.14
CA ASN A 308 10.20 -1.87 -28.46
C ASN A 308 9.74 -0.45 -28.77
N LYS A 309 9.42 -0.17 -30.04
CA LYS A 309 8.85 1.12 -30.44
C LYS A 309 7.56 1.42 -29.68
N ARG A 310 6.63 0.47 -29.61
CA ARG A 310 5.33 0.65 -28.93
C ARG A 310 5.49 0.76 -27.42
N LEU A 311 6.37 -0.03 -26.81
CA LEU A 311 6.66 0.07 -25.38
C LEU A 311 7.16 1.48 -25.01
N LYS A 312 8.08 2.03 -25.81
CA LYS A 312 8.56 3.40 -25.65
C LYS A 312 7.46 4.44 -25.84
N GLU A 313 6.61 4.29 -26.86
CA GLU A 313 5.47 5.19 -27.10
C GLU A 313 4.44 5.17 -25.96
N PHE A 314 4.28 4.03 -25.26
CA PHE A 314 3.43 3.91 -24.08
C PHE A 314 4.10 4.38 -22.77
N GLY A 315 5.35 4.84 -22.84
CA GLY A 315 6.09 5.36 -21.69
C GLY A 315 6.77 4.29 -20.84
N TYR A 316 6.93 3.07 -21.36
CA TYR A 316 7.69 2.01 -20.68
C TYR A 316 9.18 2.16 -20.93
N ASN A 317 9.97 2.11 -19.86
CA ASN A 317 11.42 2.07 -19.96
C ASN A 317 11.93 0.62 -20.05
N ILE A 318 11.46 -0.10 -21.08
CA ILE A 318 11.76 -1.52 -21.33
C ILE A 318 12.28 -1.67 -22.75
N GLU A 319 13.36 -2.42 -22.91
CA GLU A 319 13.87 -2.82 -24.22
C GLU A 319 13.97 -4.35 -24.30
N ALA A 320 13.20 -4.93 -25.22
CA ALA A 320 13.15 -6.36 -25.48
C ALA A 320 14.22 -6.78 -26.49
N SER A 321 15.00 -7.80 -26.14
CA SER A 321 16.01 -8.40 -27.00
C SER A 321 15.81 -9.92 -27.14
N VAL A 322 16.36 -10.49 -28.20
CA VAL A 322 16.39 -11.94 -28.38
C VAL A 322 17.39 -12.53 -27.39
N HIS A 323 17.00 -13.57 -26.67
CA HIS A 323 17.91 -14.24 -25.75
C HIS A 323 19.12 -14.82 -26.52
N GLU A 324 20.33 -14.52 -26.04
CA GLU A 324 21.54 -15.10 -26.60
C GLU A 324 21.53 -16.63 -26.52
N LYS A 325 21.92 -17.29 -27.62
CA LYS A 325 21.92 -18.76 -27.75
C LYS A 325 23.19 -19.37 -27.14
N THR A 326 23.44 -19.17 -25.85
CA THR A 326 24.58 -19.80 -25.12
C THR A 326 24.47 -21.33 -25.12
N LYS A 327 25.59 -22.04 -24.87
CA LYS A 327 25.63 -23.52 -24.85
C LYS A 327 24.67 -24.10 -23.81
N GLU A 328 24.71 -23.56 -22.60
CA GLU A 328 23.82 -23.93 -21.48
C GLU A 328 22.33 -23.70 -21.84
N HIS A 329 22.01 -22.57 -22.47
CA HIS A 329 20.65 -22.28 -22.92
C HIS A 329 20.15 -23.31 -23.95
N LYS A 330 21.00 -23.70 -24.91
CA LYS A 330 20.67 -24.74 -25.90
C LYS A 330 20.43 -26.09 -25.24
N GLU A 331 21.22 -26.46 -24.23
CA GLU A 331 21.05 -27.72 -23.48
C GLU A 331 19.73 -27.72 -22.69
N LYS A 332 19.40 -26.60 -22.04
CA LYS A 332 18.12 -26.42 -21.35
C LYS A 332 16.92 -26.53 -22.31
N LEU A 333 17.00 -25.90 -23.49
CA LEU A 333 15.95 -26.03 -24.52
C LEU A 333 15.81 -27.47 -25.02
N LYS A 334 16.91 -28.22 -25.17
CA LYS A 334 16.87 -29.65 -25.53
C LYS A 334 16.19 -30.48 -24.44
N ALA A 335 16.42 -30.18 -23.16
CA ALA A 335 15.73 -30.85 -22.06
C ALA A 335 14.22 -30.57 -22.07
N ILE A 336 13.83 -29.30 -22.25
CA ILE A 336 12.41 -28.91 -22.38
C ILE A 336 11.75 -29.59 -23.58
N ALA A 337 12.45 -29.69 -24.71
CA ALA A 337 11.93 -30.36 -25.90
C ALA A 337 11.70 -31.87 -25.68
N ARG A 338 12.58 -32.54 -24.93
CA ARG A 338 12.40 -33.95 -24.54
C ARG A 338 11.16 -34.14 -23.66
N ASP A 339 10.93 -33.22 -22.74
CA ASP A 339 9.75 -33.24 -21.86
C ASP A 339 8.44 -32.86 -22.56
N ALA A 340 8.49 -32.22 -23.73
CA ALA A 340 7.30 -31.74 -24.43
C ALA A 340 6.30 -32.86 -24.80
N HIS A 341 6.77 -34.10 -24.93
CA HIS A 341 5.94 -35.28 -25.21
C HIS A 341 5.19 -35.81 -23.98
N LYS A 342 5.61 -35.44 -22.77
CA LYS A 342 4.94 -35.84 -21.53
C LYS A 342 3.65 -35.03 -21.35
N ALA A 343 2.68 -35.61 -20.61
CA ALA A 343 1.51 -34.88 -20.13
C ALA A 343 1.97 -33.63 -19.35
N LYS A 344 1.21 -32.53 -19.42
CA LYS A 344 1.65 -31.22 -18.88
C LYS A 344 2.05 -31.31 -17.40
N ILE A 345 1.30 -32.06 -16.60
CA ILE A 345 1.56 -32.33 -15.18
C ILE A 345 2.87 -33.09 -14.91
N MET A 346 3.37 -33.86 -15.89
CA MET A 346 4.58 -34.69 -15.79
C MET A 346 5.83 -33.99 -16.36
N ARG A 347 5.69 -32.79 -16.94
CA ARG A 347 6.82 -32.01 -17.45
C ARG A 347 7.58 -31.38 -16.29
N GLY A 348 8.91 -31.40 -16.29
CA GLY A 348 9.72 -30.82 -15.21
C GLY A 348 9.50 -29.32 -15.03
N PHE A 349 9.11 -28.62 -16.11
CA PHE A 349 8.78 -27.18 -16.10
C PHE A 349 7.28 -26.98 -16.37
N ASN A 350 6.45 -27.01 -15.33
CA ASN A 350 5.03 -26.71 -15.39
C ASN A 350 4.61 -25.82 -14.21
N LEU A 351 3.33 -25.41 -14.16
CA LEU A 351 2.84 -24.56 -13.08
C LEU A 351 3.02 -25.23 -11.71
N LEU A 352 2.70 -26.52 -11.59
CA LEU A 352 2.78 -27.29 -10.35
C LEU A 352 4.21 -27.42 -9.81
N SER A 353 5.20 -27.66 -10.67
CA SER A 353 6.61 -27.71 -10.25
C SER A 353 7.13 -26.33 -9.84
N GLN A 354 6.63 -25.26 -10.46
CA GLN A 354 6.88 -23.89 -9.99
C GLN A 354 6.19 -23.61 -8.64
N THR A 355 4.93 -24.04 -8.45
CA THR A 355 4.23 -23.93 -7.15
C THR A 355 5.01 -24.65 -6.07
N GLN A 356 5.44 -25.88 -6.34
CA GLN A 356 6.17 -26.70 -5.39
C GLN A 356 7.51 -26.04 -5.03
N SER A 357 8.25 -25.52 -6.02
CA SER A 357 9.48 -24.78 -5.77
C SER A 357 9.24 -23.51 -4.96
N ALA A 358 8.15 -22.78 -5.23
CA ALA A 358 7.78 -21.59 -4.47
C ALA A 358 7.42 -21.93 -3.02
N ILE A 359 6.65 -23.01 -2.79
CA ILE A 359 6.33 -23.53 -1.45
C ILE A 359 7.61 -23.94 -0.72
N THR A 360 8.53 -24.64 -1.39
CA THR A 360 9.81 -25.04 -0.80
C THR A 360 10.64 -23.83 -0.40
N ASN A 361 10.72 -22.80 -1.25
CA ASN A 361 11.44 -21.56 -0.92
C ASN A 361 10.77 -20.81 0.23
N ALA A 362 9.45 -20.66 0.21
CA ALA A 362 8.70 -20.01 1.28
C ALA A 362 8.85 -20.76 2.62
N ASN A 363 8.86 -22.10 2.59
CA ASN A 363 9.12 -22.91 3.78
C ASN A 363 10.55 -22.71 4.30
N LYS A 364 11.53 -22.56 3.40
CA LYS A 364 12.91 -22.26 3.80
C LYS A 364 13.02 -20.88 4.46
N GLU A 365 12.42 -19.85 3.84
CA GLU A 365 12.35 -18.51 4.44
C GLU A 365 11.62 -18.53 5.79
N MET A 366 10.53 -19.29 5.91
CA MET A 366 9.81 -19.48 7.17
C MET A 366 10.69 -20.13 8.24
N GLN A 367 11.50 -21.14 7.87
CA GLN A 367 12.46 -21.76 8.77
C GLN A 367 13.56 -20.79 9.23
N GLU A 368 13.96 -19.85 8.38
CA GLU A 368 14.93 -18.80 8.71
C GLU A 368 14.33 -17.70 9.62
N ILE A 369 13.05 -17.35 9.43
CA ILE A 369 12.35 -16.32 10.22
C ILE A 369 11.91 -16.84 11.60
N LYS A 370 11.51 -18.10 11.71
CA LYS A 370 11.00 -18.71 12.95
C LYS A 370 11.93 -18.54 14.17
N PRO A 371 13.26 -18.78 14.09
CA PRO A 371 14.14 -18.56 15.24
C PRO A 371 14.20 -17.09 15.65
N ILE A 372 14.22 -16.16 14.68
CA ILE A 372 14.22 -14.71 14.94
C ILE A 372 12.94 -14.31 15.68
N LEU A 373 11.79 -14.88 15.28
CA LEU A 373 10.51 -14.59 15.93
C LEU A 373 10.46 -15.11 17.37
N GLU A 374 11.00 -16.30 17.63
CA GLU A 374 11.07 -16.85 18.99
C GLU A 374 12.04 -16.07 19.88
N GLU A 375 13.20 -15.65 19.36
CA GLU A 375 14.11 -14.74 20.07
C GLU A 375 13.38 -13.44 20.46
N LYS A 376 12.66 -12.82 19.52
CA LYS A 376 11.89 -11.60 19.80
C LYS A 376 10.74 -11.80 20.79
N ARG A 377 10.16 -13.00 20.85
CA ARG A 377 9.15 -13.34 21.88
C ARG A 377 9.77 -13.43 23.26
N ILE A 378 10.95 -14.03 23.37
CA ILE A 378 11.70 -14.12 24.63
C ILE A 378 12.10 -12.71 25.10
N ASP A 379 12.66 -11.88 24.21
CA ASP A 379 13.01 -10.48 24.50
C ASP A 379 11.82 -9.71 25.05
N ASN A 380 10.65 -9.83 24.39
CA ASN A 380 9.44 -9.10 24.78
C ASN A 380 8.91 -9.58 26.14
N LYS A 381 8.97 -10.89 26.42
CA LYS A 381 8.59 -11.42 27.73
C LYS A 381 9.50 -10.90 28.84
N LEU A 382 10.81 -10.85 28.60
CA LEU A 382 11.78 -10.31 29.57
C LEU A 382 11.52 -8.81 29.84
N LEU A 383 11.23 -8.03 28.80
CA LEU A 383 10.87 -6.61 28.94
C LEU A 383 9.56 -6.42 29.72
N GLN A 384 8.57 -7.30 29.53
CA GLN A 384 7.34 -7.27 30.32
C GLN A 384 7.59 -7.56 31.81
N GLU A 385 8.42 -8.56 32.12
CA GLU A 385 8.80 -8.89 33.49
C GLU A 385 9.57 -7.74 34.16
N GLN A 386 10.49 -7.10 33.43
CA GLN A 386 11.20 -5.90 33.90
C GLN A 386 10.24 -4.72 34.16
N ASN A 387 9.28 -4.48 33.27
CA ASN A 387 8.30 -3.42 33.42
C ASN A 387 7.40 -3.63 34.65
N GLU A 388 6.96 -4.85 34.92
CA GLU A 388 6.17 -5.15 36.12
C GLU A 388 7.03 -4.99 37.39
N SER A 389 8.30 -5.39 37.37
CA SER A 389 9.23 -5.14 38.48
C SER A 389 9.37 -3.65 38.78
N ILE A 390 9.66 -2.83 37.76
CA ILE A 390 9.78 -1.36 37.88
C ILE A 390 8.48 -0.76 38.43
N LYS A 391 7.32 -1.22 37.95
CA LYS A 391 6.01 -0.75 38.42
C LYS A 391 5.78 -1.08 39.90
N THR A 392 6.20 -2.25 40.38
CA THR A 392 6.14 -2.59 41.80
C THR A 392 7.05 -1.70 42.64
N GLU A 393 8.26 -1.40 42.15
CA GLU A 393 9.21 -0.52 42.83
C GLU A 393 8.70 0.93 42.90
N ILE A 394 8.16 1.47 41.81
CA ILE A 394 7.52 2.80 41.77
C ILE A 394 6.40 2.88 42.81
N ASN A 395 5.56 1.84 42.91
CA ASN A 395 4.45 1.80 43.87
C ASN A 395 4.95 1.73 45.33
N ALA A 396 6.02 0.98 45.60
CA ALA A 396 6.63 0.93 46.92
C ALA A 396 7.22 2.29 47.32
N ASN A 397 7.95 2.93 46.40
CA ASN A 397 8.53 4.25 46.60
C ASN A 397 7.46 5.33 46.82
N ALA A 398 6.36 5.30 46.06
CA ALA A 398 5.24 6.21 46.24
C ALA A 398 4.59 6.08 47.64
N LYS A 399 4.45 4.87 48.17
CA LYS A 399 3.96 4.63 49.54
C LYS A 399 4.91 5.22 50.59
N THR A 400 6.21 5.01 50.42
CA THR A 400 7.24 5.56 51.32
C THR A 400 7.22 7.10 51.33
N LEU A 401 7.18 7.73 50.15
CA LEU A 401 7.09 9.18 50.01
C LEU A 401 5.83 9.73 50.69
N LYS A 402 4.68 9.06 50.53
CA LYS A 402 3.43 9.47 51.19
C LYS A 402 3.52 9.39 52.73
N LYS A 403 4.24 8.41 53.26
CA LYS A 403 4.49 8.30 54.71
C LYS A 403 5.40 9.42 55.21
N GLN A 404 6.47 9.72 54.48
CA GLN A 404 7.40 10.81 54.81
C GLN A 404 6.67 12.17 54.76
N ALA A 405 5.84 12.42 53.75
CA ALA A 405 5.06 13.65 53.65
C ALA A 405 4.15 13.87 54.88
N LYS A 406 3.46 12.82 55.35
CA LYS A 406 2.64 12.89 56.58
C LYS A 406 3.47 13.17 57.83
N GLN A 407 4.68 12.61 57.92
CA GLN A 407 5.58 12.88 59.06
C GLN A 407 6.05 14.33 59.06
N ILE A 408 6.40 14.87 57.89
CA ILE A 408 6.77 16.28 57.73
C ILE A 408 5.61 17.18 58.13
N GLU A 409 4.40 16.93 57.64
CA GLU A 409 3.19 17.68 57.99
C GLU A 409 2.95 17.69 59.51
N GLY A 410 2.99 16.52 60.15
CA GLY A 410 2.85 16.41 61.61
C GLY A 410 3.98 17.09 62.39
N GLY A 411 5.21 17.10 61.87
CA GLY A 411 6.33 17.84 62.45
C GLY A 411 6.15 19.35 62.36
N THR A 412 5.65 19.83 61.21
CA THR A 412 5.41 21.26 60.96
C THR A 412 4.36 21.81 61.92
N GLU A 413 3.29 21.06 62.19
CA GLU A 413 2.25 21.48 63.12
C GLU A 413 2.74 21.57 64.57
N LYS A 414 3.55 20.60 65.01
CA LYS A 414 4.20 20.66 66.34
C LYS A 414 5.10 21.88 66.48
N LEU A 415 5.79 22.27 65.41
CA LEU A 415 6.70 23.41 65.41
C LEU A 415 5.94 24.74 65.56
N LYS A 416 4.76 24.87 64.93
CA LYS A 416 3.86 26.02 65.14
C LYS A 416 3.38 26.13 66.59
N ILE A 417 2.93 25.02 67.17
CA ILE A 417 2.48 24.99 68.57
C ILE A 417 3.62 25.41 69.52
N LEU A 418 4.85 25.00 69.23
CA LEU A 418 6.02 25.37 70.01
C LEU A 418 6.35 26.85 69.90
N ASP A 419 6.27 27.44 68.70
CA ASP A 419 6.48 28.89 68.47
C ASP A 419 5.46 29.72 69.26
N ASP A 420 4.17 29.33 69.22
CA ASP A 420 3.11 30.02 69.97
C ASP A 420 3.34 29.97 71.50
N ARG A 421 3.81 28.83 72.01
CA ARG A 421 4.17 28.70 73.44
C ARG A 421 5.35 29.59 73.79
N TYR A 422 6.38 29.60 72.94
CA TYR A 422 7.56 30.44 73.14
C TYR A 422 7.18 31.92 73.22
N ARG A 423 6.35 32.41 72.29
CA ARG A 423 5.83 33.80 72.30
C ARG A 423 5.04 34.14 73.57
N LYS A 424 4.20 33.24 74.07
CA LYS A 424 3.45 33.44 75.31
C LYS A 424 4.37 33.54 76.53
N THR A 425 5.37 32.67 76.60
CA THR A 425 6.36 32.69 77.68
C THR A 425 7.15 34.00 77.66
N LEU A 426 7.59 34.47 76.49
CA LEU A 426 8.32 35.73 76.36
C LEU A 426 7.50 36.93 76.89
N ASN A 427 6.22 37.03 76.52
CA ASN A 427 5.33 38.09 77.01
C ASN A 427 5.13 38.03 78.55
N ASN A 428 5.11 36.83 79.14
CA ASN A 428 5.02 36.70 80.59
C ASN A 428 6.30 37.18 81.29
N TYR A 429 7.48 36.93 80.72
CA TYR A 429 8.75 37.44 81.23
C TYR A 429 8.78 38.97 81.24
N GLU A 430 8.36 39.62 80.16
CA GLU A 430 8.32 41.09 80.07
C GLU A 430 7.41 41.71 81.15
N LYS A 431 6.25 41.10 81.44
CA LYS A 431 5.35 41.56 82.50
C LYS A 431 5.96 41.43 83.90
N LEU A 432 6.72 40.37 84.13
CA LEU A 432 7.36 40.13 85.42
C LEU A 432 8.48 41.14 85.67
N GLU A 433 9.27 41.45 84.65
CA GLU A 433 10.33 42.46 84.71
C GLU A 433 9.77 43.85 85.06
N ASP A 434 8.67 44.25 84.41
CA ASP A 434 7.94 45.50 84.71
C ASP A 434 7.45 45.56 86.18
N ALA A 435 6.99 44.43 86.73
CA ALA A 435 6.49 44.36 88.11
C ALA A 435 7.63 44.49 89.13
N ILE A 436 8.76 43.83 88.91
CA ILE A 436 9.95 43.91 89.77
C ILE A 436 10.45 45.35 89.84
N LYS A 437 10.52 46.04 88.70
CA LYS A 437 10.97 47.44 88.64
C LYS A 437 10.12 48.37 89.52
N LYS A 438 8.79 48.25 89.44
CA LYS A 438 7.87 49.05 90.26
C LYS A 438 8.02 48.77 91.76
N SER A 439 8.20 47.50 92.13
CA SER A 439 8.38 47.13 93.53
C SER A 439 9.61 47.80 94.15
N ASN A 440 10.73 47.84 93.42
CA ASN A 440 11.97 48.47 93.91
C ASN A 440 11.81 49.99 94.09
N GLU A 441 11.10 50.67 93.20
CA GLU A 441 10.87 52.13 93.27
C GLU A 441 10.03 52.54 94.50
N THR A 442 9.09 51.68 94.93
CA THR A 442 8.28 51.87 96.15
C THR A 442 9.10 51.64 97.40
N TYR A 443 9.92 50.58 97.43
CA TYR A 443 10.80 50.27 98.57
C TYR A 443 11.76 51.43 98.88
N GLN A 444 12.40 51.98 97.85
CA GLN A 444 13.33 53.11 98.03
C GLN A 444 12.63 54.34 98.63
N ALA A 445 11.38 54.62 98.24
CA ALA A 445 10.65 55.78 98.75
C ALA A 445 10.24 55.64 100.22
N ILE A 446 9.93 54.42 100.67
CA ILE A 446 9.68 54.12 102.09
C ILE A 446 10.96 54.39 102.90
N GLN A 447 12.11 53.91 102.42
CA GLN A 447 13.39 54.10 103.08
C GLN A 447 13.76 55.58 103.23
N ASP A 448 13.48 56.41 102.23
CA ASP A 448 13.74 57.85 102.30
C ASP A 448 12.89 58.55 103.39
N VAL A 449 11.66 58.09 103.64
CA VAL A 449 10.82 58.61 104.73
C VAL A 449 11.37 58.21 106.09
N ASP A 450 11.80 56.96 106.22
CA ASP A 450 12.40 56.44 107.44
C ASP A 450 13.64 57.24 107.84
N VAL A 451 14.53 57.54 106.88
CA VAL A 451 15.70 58.41 107.09
C VAL A 451 15.29 59.82 107.51
N ALA A 452 14.21 60.36 106.94
CA ALA A 452 13.71 61.68 107.32
C ALA A 452 13.13 61.70 108.75
N ILE A 453 12.47 60.62 109.20
CA ILE A 453 12.01 60.46 110.58
C ILE A 453 13.21 60.42 111.52
N ASP A 454 14.25 59.64 111.19
CA ASP A 454 15.48 59.54 112.00
C ASP A 454 16.18 60.89 112.13
N ALA A 455 16.22 61.68 111.05
CA ALA A 455 16.77 63.03 111.07
C ALA A 455 15.99 63.98 112.00
N ILE A 456 14.66 63.89 112.05
CA ILE A 456 13.84 64.67 112.97
C ILE A 456 14.08 64.22 114.42
N ALA A 457 14.11 62.91 114.67
CA ALA A 457 14.33 62.34 116.00
C ALA A 457 15.66 62.82 116.60
N PHE A 458 16.72 62.79 115.78
CA PHE A 458 18.04 63.27 116.15
C PHE A 458 18.08 64.77 116.45
N LEU A 459 17.47 65.62 115.59
CA LEU A 459 17.49 67.07 115.82
C LEU A 459 16.65 67.49 117.03
N ASN A 460 15.55 66.79 117.30
CA ASN A 460 14.70 67.03 118.45
C ASN A 460 15.42 66.71 119.77
N SER A 461 16.13 65.57 119.83
CA SER A 461 16.89 65.19 121.03
C SER A 461 18.03 66.17 121.34
N GLU A 462 18.63 66.76 120.30
CA GLU A 462 19.66 67.81 120.39
C GLU A 462 19.10 69.22 120.69
N ARG A 463 17.77 69.39 120.85
CA ARG A 463 17.08 70.69 121.04
C ARG A 463 17.42 71.74 119.96
N ARG A 464 17.65 71.30 118.72
CA ARG A 464 17.93 72.18 117.57
C ARG A 464 16.64 72.51 116.80
N ASP A 465 16.70 73.48 115.89
CA ASP A 465 15.56 73.81 115.03
C ASP A 465 15.25 72.64 114.07
N ILE A 466 14.07 72.03 114.24
CA ILE A 466 13.60 70.87 113.47
C ILE A 466 12.86 71.23 112.18
N ARG A 467 12.63 72.52 111.88
CA ARG A 467 11.77 72.95 110.76
C ARG A 467 12.21 72.40 109.40
N LEU A 468 13.51 72.39 109.12
CA LEU A 468 14.02 71.90 107.84
C LEU A 468 13.78 70.39 107.70
N ALA A 469 14.13 69.61 108.73
CA ALA A 469 13.93 68.16 108.71
C ALA A 469 12.43 67.78 108.66
N PHE A 470 11.57 68.55 109.31
CA PHE A 470 10.12 68.37 109.23
C PHE A 470 9.58 68.59 107.81
N ASN A 471 10.04 69.65 107.13
CA ASN A 471 9.65 69.89 105.73
C ASN A 471 10.15 68.76 104.82
N THR A 472 11.39 68.30 105.02
CA THR A 472 11.94 67.15 104.28
C THR A 472 11.11 65.89 104.52
N TYR A 473 10.74 65.60 105.76
CA TYR A 473 9.83 64.48 106.06
C TYR A 473 8.50 64.63 105.35
N LYS A 474 7.87 65.80 105.38
CA LYS A 474 6.59 66.02 104.67
C LYS A 474 6.72 65.77 103.18
N GLU A 475 7.79 66.27 102.55
CA GLU A 475 8.06 66.05 101.14
C GLU A 475 8.26 64.56 100.83
N LYS A 476 9.15 63.88 101.56
CA LYS A 476 9.42 62.45 101.37
C LYS A 476 8.23 61.58 101.65
N ASN A 477 7.46 61.90 102.68
CA ASN A 477 6.22 61.21 103.01
C ASN A 477 5.22 61.35 101.87
N MET A 478 5.06 62.56 101.30
CA MET A 478 4.20 62.77 100.14
C MET A 478 4.70 62.06 98.87
N GLU A 479 6.01 62.00 98.64
CA GLU A 479 6.58 61.23 97.53
C GLU A 479 6.31 59.73 97.67
N ALA A 480 6.50 59.17 98.86
CA ALA A 480 6.23 57.76 99.16
C ALA A 480 4.75 57.43 98.98
N LEU A 481 3.86 58.26 99.53
CA LEU A 481 2.42 58.07 99.41
C LEU A 481 1.97 58.08 97.95
N LYS A 482 2.50 58.97 97.10
CA LYS A 482 2.15 58.98 95.66
C LYS A 482 2.48 57.67 94.94
N LYS A 483 3.46 56.90 95.41
CA LYS A 483 3.86 55.60 94.83
C LYS A 483 3.03 54.42 95.34
N MET A 484 2.25 54.62 96.40
CA MET A 484 1.45 53.59 97.04
C MET A 484 0.00 53.62 96.56
N THR A 485 -0.65 52.46 96.58
CA THR A 485 -2.10 52.33 96.47
C THR A 485 -2.81 52.93 97.68
N ARG A 486 -4.11 53.21 97.55
CA ARG A 486 -4.91 53.75 98.66
C ARG A 486 -4.85 52.88 99.92
N LYS A 487 -4.79 51.56 99.78
CA LYS A 487 -4.66 50.63 100.92
C LYS A 487 -3.28 50.73 101.56
N GLU A 488 -2.22 50.63 100.76
CA GLU A 488 -0.84 50.72 101.24
C GLU A 488 -0.55 52.05 101.93
N ARG A 489 -1.15 53.17 101.48
CA ARG A 489 -1.02 54.46 102.15
C ARG A 489 -1.55 54.45 103.57
N ILE A 490 -2.67 53.75 103.81
CA ILE A 490 -3.26 53.66 105.15
C ILE A 490 -2.29 52.91 106.07
N ASP A 491 -1.87 51.73 105.63
CA ASP A 491 -0.94 50.87 106.37
C ASP A 491 0.40 51.60 106.63
N PHE A 492 0.91 52.33 105.63
CA PHE A 492 2.15 53.09 105.74
C PHE A 492 2.05 54.29 106.69
N LEU A 493 0.94 55.04 106.65
CA LEU A 493 0.73 56.16 107.57
C LEU A 493 0.53 55.69 109.01
N GLU A 494 -0.10 54.53 109.21
CA GLU A 494 -0.25 53.90 110.51
C GLU A 494 1.11 53.45 111.07
N ALA A 495 1.89 52.72 110.26
CA ALA A 495 3.26 52.33 110.62
C ALA A 495 4.16 53.54 110.92
N SER A 496 4.08 54.58 110.09
CA SER A 496 4.79 55.85 110.31
C SER A 496 4.36 56.51 111.62
N SER A 497 3.07 56.47 111.94
CA SER A 497 2.54 57.06 113.18
C SER A 497 3.07 56.32 114.41
N GLU A 498 3.11 54.99 114.35
CA GLU A 498 3.68 54.17 115.43
C GLU A 498 5.19 54.38 115.57
N ARG A 499 5.90 54.63 114.47
CA ARG A 499 7.32 55.01 114.53
C ARG A 499 7.52 56.37 115.18
N LEU A 500 6.76 57.39 114.79
CA LEU A 500 6.86 58.72 115.41
C LEU A 500 6.57 58.69 116.91
N LYS A 501 5.62 57.85 117.37
CA LYS A 501 5.38 57.62 118.80
C LYS A 501 6.59 57.03 119.51
N ARG A 502 7.23 56.00 118.91
CA ARG A 502 8.43 55.36 119.46
C ARG A 502 9.61 56.33 119.60
N GLU A 503 9.78 57.23 118.65
CA GLU A 503 10.84 58.26 118.67
C GLU A 503 10.47 59.50 119.52
N HIS A 504 9.36 59.46 120.27
CA HIS A 504 8.84 60.58 121.06
C HIS A 504 8.60 61.87 120.24
N LEU A 505 8.23 61.70 118.96
CA LEU A 505 7.96 62.78 118.01
C LEU A 505 6.46 63.03 117.79
N SER A 506 5.57 62.23 118.36
CA SER A 506 4.12 62.28 118.11
C SER A 506 3.47 63.63 118.44
N ASP A 507 4.04 64.38 119.38
CA ASP A 507 3.54 65.69 119.80
C ASP A 507 4.05 66.83 118.90
N LEU A 508 5.07 66.56 118.08
CA LEU A 508 5.76 67.52 117.21
C LEU A 508 5.40 67.31 115.74
N VAL A 509 5.21 66.05 115.33
CA VAL A 509 5.02 65.63 113.95
C VAL A 509 3.80 64.72 113.90
N SER A 510 2.84 65.08 113.04
CA SER A 510 1.67 64.25 112.77
C SER A 510 1.75 63.64 111.38
N THR A 511 1.33 62.37 111.28
CA THR A 511 1.04 61.69 110.00
C THR A 511 -0.28 62.13 109.38
N ASN A 512 -1.06 62.97 110.07
CA ASN A 512 -2.31 63.48 109.53
C ASN A 512 -2.04 64.38 108.33
N LEU A 513 -2.50 63.92 107.18
CA LEU A 513 -2.46 64.69 105.95
C LEU A 513 -3.41 65.89 106.06
N SER A 514 -2.89 67.06 105.73
CA SER A 514 -3.68 68.27 105.50
C SER A 514 -4.65 68.07 104.33
N LEU A 515 -5.66 68.94 104.27
CA LEU A 515 -6.62 68.92 103.16
C LEU A 515 -5.92 69.06 101.79
N GLY A 516 -4.86 69.89 101.73
CA GLY A 516 -4.05 70.06 100.52
C GLY A 516 -3.27 68.80 100.14
N GLU A 517 -2.66 68.12 101.10
CA GLU A 517 -1.95 66.84 100.88
C GLU A 517 -2.92 65.74 100.43
N LYS A 518 -4.09 65.63 101.06
CA LYS A 518 -5.15 64.69 100.64
C LYS A 518 -5.62 64.96 99.20
N THR A 519 -5.86 66.24 98.87
CA THR A 519 -6.28 66.65 97.52
C THR A 519 -5.20 66.34 96.48
N SER A 520 -3.92 66.57 96.81
CA SER A 520 -2.77 66.25 95.95
C SER A 520 -2.69 64.75 95.63
N LEU A 521 -2.92 63.89 96.62
CA LEU A 521 -2.95 62.43 96.41
C LEU A 521 -4.13 62.00 95.53
N ILE A 522 -5.31 62.60 95.73
CA ILE A 522 -6.50 62.31 94.91
C ILE A 522 -6.26 62.73 93.45
N ILE A 523 -5.71 63.92 93.21
CA ILE A 523 -5.37 64.40 91.86
C ILE A 523 -4.32 63.49 91.23
N HIS A 524 -3.31 63.06 91.99
CA HIS A 524 -2.31 62.12 91.50
C HIS A 524 -2.93 60.78 91.09
N ASP A 525 -3.81 60.21 91.91
CA ASP A 525 -4.49 58.95 91.60
C ASP A 525 -5.35 59.04 90.35
N ALA A 526 -6.13 60.12 90.23
CA ALA A 526 -6.93 60.38 89.03
C ALA A 526 -6.03 60.48 87.79
N THR A 527 -4.90 61.18 87.89
CA THR A 527 -3.93 61.33 86.80
C THR A 527 -3.32 59.98 86.40
N GLN A 528 -2.94 59.14 87.35
CA GLN A 528 -2.38 57.81 87.07
C GLN A 528 -3.42 56.86 86.48
N ALA A 529 -4.68 56.92 86.92
CA ALA A 529 -5.77 56.14 86.35
C ALA A 529 -6.05 56.52 84.89
N VAL A 530 -6.04 57.83 84.57
CA VAL A 530 -6.15 58.31 83.20
C VAL A 530 -4.97 57.84 82.36
N LYS A 531 -3.73 57.96 82.85
CA LYS A 531 -2.52 57.51 82.15
C LYS A 531 -2.52 56.00 81.89
N SER A 532 -2.96 55.20 82.86
CA SER A 532 -3.17 53.76 82.72
C SER A 532 -4.18 53.45 81.61
N THR A 533 -5.32 54.13 81.61
CA THR A 533 -6.39 53.92 80.61
C THR A 533 -5.90 54.28 79.22
N VAL A 534 -5.23 55.43 79.05
CA VAL A 534 -4.64 55.87 77.78
C VAL A 534 -3.61 54.86 77.27
N ASN A 535 -2.74 54.33 78.13
CA ASN A 535 -1.75 53.32 77.74
C ASN A 535 -2.39 51.98 77.34
N THR A 536 -3.46 51.56 78.01
CA THR A 536 -4.22 50.35 77.64
C THR A 536 -4.92 50.52 76.29
N VAL A 537 -5.51 51.69 76.02
CA VAL A 537 -6.11 52.01 74.71
C VAL A 537 -5.04 52.07 73.64
N ARG A 538 -3.90 52.72 73.90
CA ARG A 538 -2.78 52.78 72.95
C ARG A 538 -2.23 51.40 72.61
N ARG A 539 -2.01 50.51 73.59
CA ARG A 539 -1.60 49.11 73.32
C ARG A 539 -2.64 48.32 72.53
N ARG A 540 -3.93 48.59 72.70
CA ARG A 540 -5.00 47.95 71.89
C ARG A 540 -5.05 48.50 70.46
N MET A 541 -4.81 49.80 70.28
CA MET A 541 -4.77 50.42 68.96
C MET A 541 -3.46 50.15 68.20
N SER A 542 -2.36 49.94 68.91
CA SER A 542 -1.05 49.72 68.30
C SER A 542 -0.79 48.27 67.87
N GLY A 543 -1.61 47.30 68.30
CA GLY A 543 -1.51 45.89 67.88
C GLY A 543 -0.12 45.25 68.07
N PRO A 544 0.04 43.95 67.76
CA PRO A 544 1.27 43.50 67.12
C PRO A 544 1.47 44.20 65.77
#